data_AF-A0A2N1NMS8-F1
#
_entry.id   AF-A0A2N1NMS8-F1
#
_cell.length_a   1.000
_cell.length_b   1.000
_cell.length_c   1.000
_cell.angle_alpha   90.00
_cell.angle_beta   90.00
_cell.angle_gamma   90.00
#
_symmetry.space_group_name_H-M   'P 1'
#
loop_
_entity.id
_entity.type
_entity.pdbx_description
1 polymer ?
#
loop_
_entity_poly.entity_id
_entity_poly.type
_entity_poly.pdbx_seq_one_letter_code
_entity_poly.pdbx_strand_id
1 'polypeptide(L)'
;MLEDTKLKANDIIDDPDDLIDLTNRKNFDDHYNEATNRLDELLASFQVALTAANNASLLAAFHAEANRIISNCGEGIAIVKSRHEDLENSGYYALEVDALGAIIRDAIDGYSESEEKLHKYDQQINIDLKNEADKLIEINPETNKNRVVNIFNKVTTALEQFSDTVALERREIELSRRVHAHAKSAHDIKNWISSCKMAVLSIQGGILDQEDEIISLEGKVANFQGVIDQFRDQSHRVLIPETNSAEIDAPQPEETNPKIKDAIQIRTNRVLEDWYGLKDLLAHLRTSLNASKESQEVSRAIKDILVAINQVKERVLNIESFITGEGVPRLPTKDDVEGGELELNEIQAEVDHILGPRIESLDEMINNLTENDSGYVQQRHGIAEALTNLANIIDTKRTQLREAHNLALFGTKADEMNALMSSLLEVVDIATTTMDGSPLSSLDKIELQSRSIELETKYDYYCPKIHQKFDECKRLAEPLKEDWRVEDRLGILKEQWSELIDVANAKKEELKRLLSGQVPKTRHSRSNSQLISGKRSSRNVLASKTSSSSLRLPSLPFYVYKLAGEALFHQVYLHHEILYTDLPLHVTHPRLLRV
;
A
#
# COMPACT_ATOMS: atom_id res chain seq x y z
N MET A 1 -72.04 74.74 -66.50
CA MET A 1 -72.68 76.06 -66.25
C MET A 1 -72.29 77.06 -67.34
N LEU A 2 -71.00 77.36 -67.56
CA LEU A 2 -70.56 78.25 -68.65
C LEU A 2 -70.99 77.73 -70.04
N GLU A 3 -70.80 76.44 -70.33
CA GLU A 3 -71.26 75.84 -71.61
C GLU A 3 -72.77 75.97 -71.83
N ASP A 4 -73.58 75.77 -70.78
CA ASP A 4 -75.04 75.95 -70.82
C ASP A 4 -75.43 77.42 -71.05
N THR A 5 -74.68 78.36 -70.46
CA THR A 5 -74.83 79.81 -70.70
C THR A 5 -74.47 80.18 -72.14
N LYS A 6 -73.42 79.58 -72.73
CA LYS A 6 -73.05 79.80 -74.14
C LYS A 6 -74.10 79.25 -75.09
N LEU A 7 -74.61 78.05 -74.83
CA LEU A 7 -75.68 77.43 -75.60
C LEU A 7 -76.94 78.31 -75.61
N LYS A 8 -77.40 78.74 -74.43
CA LYS A 8 -78.58 79.62 -74.31
C LYS A 8 -78.37 80.99 -74.96
N ALA A 9 -77.17 81.54 -74.92
CA ALA A 9 -76.86 82.81 -75.59
C ALA A 9 -76.78 82.67 -77.12
N ASN A 10 -76.47 81.47 -77.65
CA ASN A 10 -76.49 81.20 -79.09
C ASN A 10 -77.92 81.06 -79.65
N ASP A 11 -78.92 80.81 -78.79
CA ASP A 11 -80.33 80.67 -79.17
C ASP A 11 -81.09 82.02 -79.25
N ILE A 12 -80.43 83.13 -78.88
CA ILE A 12 -80.98 84.49 -79.00
C ILE A 12 -80.84 84.95 -80.46
N ILE A 13 -81.95 85.38 -81.07
CA ILE A 13 -81.99 85.88 -82.46
C ILE A 13 -81.32 87.27 -82.50
N ASP A 14 -80.26 87.40 -83.30
CA ASP A 14 -79.45 88.63 -83.48
C ASP A 14 -79.77 89.27 -84.84
N ASP A 15 -79.94 90.60 -84.89
CA ASP A 15 -80.10 91.37 -86.13
C ASP A 15 -78.74 91.94 -86.56
N PRO A 16 -78.12 91.41 -87.63
CA PRO A 16 -76.77 91.81 -88.04
C PRO A 16 -76.65 93.27 -88.51
N ASP A 17 -77.79 93.95 -88.74
CA ASP A 17 -77.84 95.37 -89.10
C ASP A 17 -78.04 96.30 -87.88
N ASP A 18 -78.29 95.76 -86.67
CA ASP A 18 -78.34 96.53 -85.42
C ASP A 18 -76.97 96.56 -84.72
N LEU A 19 -76.37 97.75 -84.70
CA LEU A 19 -75.08 98.00 -84.07
C LEU A 19 -75.06 97.65 -82.57
N ILE A 20 -76.21 97.78 -81.87
CA ILE A 20 -76.32 97.48 -80.45
C ILE A 20 -76.26 95.97 -80.21
N ASP A 21 -76.98 95.18 -81.01
CA ASP A 21 -77.00 93.73 -80.88
C ASP A 21 -75.65 93.10 -81.24
N LEU A 22 -75.01 93.56 -82.32
CA LEU A 22 -73.65 93.13 -82.69
C LEU A 22 -72.62 93.44 -81.58
N THR A 23 -72.73 94.62 -80.95
CA THR A 23 -71.84 95.03 -79.85
C THR A 23 -72.08 94.20 -78.60
N ASN A 24 -73.35 93.94 -78.24
CA ASN A 24 -73.72 93.11 -77.10
C ASN A 24 -73.25 91.66 -77.28
N ARG A 25 -73.38 91.11 -78.50
CA ARG A 25 -72.95 89.76 -78.84
C ARG A 25 -71.44 89.61 -78.75
N LYS A 26 -70.70 90.57 -79.29
CA LYS A 26 -69.23 90.63 -79.16
C LYS A 26 -68.79 90.75 -77.70
N ASN A 27 -69.42 91.63 -76.90
CA ASN A 27 -69.11 91.77 -75.48
C ASN A 27 -69.39 90.47 -74.71
N PHE A 28 -70.50 89.77 -75.01
CA PHE A 28 -70.79 88.47 -74.41
C PHE A 28 -69.72 87.44 -74.77
N ASP A 29 -69.30 87.35 -76.02
CA ASP A 29 -68.29 86.41 -76.48
C ASP A 29 -66.90 86.69 -75.87
N ASP A 30 -66.51 87.97 -75.80
CA ASP A 30 -65.27 88.41 -75.16
C ASP A 30 -65.26 88.05 -73.67
N HIS A 31 -66.35 88.35 -72.94
CA HIS A 31 -66.47 87.99 -71.51
C HIS A 31 -66.59 86.48 -71.29
N TYR A 32 -67.24 85.73 -72.18
CA TYR A 32 -67.31 84.27 -72.11
C TYR A 32 -65.94 83.63 -72.30
N ASN A 33 -65.17 84.08 -73.30
CA ASN A 33 -63.82 83.60 -73.56
C ASN A 33 -62.87 83.96 -72.41
N GLU A 34 -62.97 85.18 -71.86
CA GLU A 34 -62.21 85.60 -70.67
C GLU A 34 -62.55 84.73 -69.44
N ALA A 35 -63.83 84.46 -69.19
CA ALA A 35 -64.26 83.62 -68.08
C ALA A 35 -63.82 82.14 -68.24
N THR A 36 -63.85 81.62 -69.48
CA THR A 36 -63.39 80.25 -69.79
C THR A 36 -61.88 80.13 -69.60
N ASN A 37 -61.09 81.06 -70.15
CA ASN A 37 -59.64 81.09 -69.96
C ASN A 37 -59.25 81.19 -68.48
N ARG A 38 -59.95 82.02 -67.69
CA ARG A 38 -59.74 82.11 -66.23
C ARG A 38 -60.09 80.81 -65.51
N LEU A 39 -61.14 80.11 -65.94
CA LEU A 39 -61.50 78.82 -65.35
C LEU A 39 -60.45 77.75 -65.66
N ASP A 40 -59.92 77.72 -66.88
CA ASP A 40 -58.86 76.79 -67.29
C ASP A 40 -57.54 77.09 -66.56
N GLU A 41 -57.17 78.36 -66.40
CA GLU A 41 -56.02 78.79 -65.59
C GLU A 41 -56.18 78.37 -64.13
N LEU A 42 -57.37 78.54 -63.56
CA LEU A 42 -57.67 78.17 -62.18
C LEU A 42 -57.67 76.64 -62.00
N LEU A 43 -58.17 75.89 -62.98
CA LEU A 43 -58.14 74.43 -62.97
C LEU A 43 -56.70 73.89 -63.08
N ALA A 44 -55.88 74.46 -63.96
CA ALA A 44 -54.46 74.13 -64.07
C ALA A 44 -53.71 74.47 -62.77
N SER A 45 -53.96 75.64 -62.18
CA SER A 45 -53.38 76.05 -60.89
C SER A 45 -53.81 75.12 -59.75
N PHE A 46 -55.09 74.73 -59.72
CA PHE A 46 -55.61 73.78 -58.73
C PHE A 46 -54.99 72.39 -58.87
N GLN A 47 -54.83 71.88 -60.09
CA GLN A 47 -54.15 70.60 -60.34
C GLN A 47 -52.67 70.62 -59.91
N VAL A 48 -51.96 71.72 -60.16
CA VAL A 48 -50.59 71.93 -59.69
C VAL A 48 -50.53 71.96 -58.15
N ALA A 49 -51.44 72.70 -57.52
CA ALA A 49 -51.52 72.78 -56.05
C ALA A 49 -51.87 71.43 -55.42
N LEU A 50 -52.80 70.66 -56.01
CA LEU A 50 -53.18 69.33 -55.57
C LEU A 50 -52.00 68.34 -55.65
N THR A 51 -51.26 68.38 -56.76
CA THR A 51 -50.08 67.54 -56.96
C THR A 51 -48.97 67.90 -55.97
N ALA A 52 -48.74 69.21 -55.74
CA ALA A 52 -47.78 69.69 -54.75
C ALA A 52 -48.15 69.26 -53.33
N ALA A 53 -49.44 69.35 -52.96
CA ALA A 53 -49.94 68.93 -51.65
C ALA A 53 -49.81 67.41 -51.44
N ASN A 54 -50.13 66.61 -52.46
CA ASN A 54 -49.96 65.16 -52.41
C ASN A 54 -48.48 64.77 -52.23
N ASN A 55 -47.59 65.40 -53.00
CA ASN A 55 -46.13 65.18 -52.89
C ASN A 55 -45.59 65.59 -51.51
N ALA A 56 -46.05 66.71 -50.95
CA ALA A 56 -45.68 67.13 -49.61
C ALA A 56 -46.16 66.14 -48.54
N SER A 57 -47.36 65.58 -48.70
CA SER A 57 -47.91 64.56 -47.80
C SER A 57 -47.08 63.27 -47.82
N LEU A 58 -46.71 62.78 -49.01
CA LEU A 58 -45.89 61.57 -49.15
C LEU A 58 -44.48 61.78 -48.56
N LEU A 59 -43.86 62.94 -48.81
CA LEU A 59 -42.56 63.28 -48.22
C LEU A 59 -42.63 63.40 -46.69
N ALA A 60 -43.73 63.94 -46.15
CA ALA A 60 -43.95 64.01 -44.71
C ALA A 60 -44.11 62.62 -44.08
N ALA A 61 -44.84 61.71 -44.73
CA ALA A 61 -44.99 60.33 -44.30
C ALA A 61 -43.64 59.59 -44.31
N PHE A 62 -42.85 59.74 -45.38
CA PHE A 62 -41.49 59.20 -45.47
C PHE A 62 -40.56 59.71 -44.35
N HIS A 63 -40.59 61.02 -44.09
CA HIS A 63 -39.81 61.62 -43.00
C HIS A 63 -40.27 61.13 -41.61
N ALA A 64 -41.57 60.92 -41.41
CA ALA A 64 -42.09 60.38 -40.15
C ALA A 64 -41.61 58.94 -39.92
N GLU A 65 -41.65 58.09 -40.94
CA GLU A 65 -41.16 56.71 -40.84
C GLU A 65 -39.63 56.67 -40.62
N ALA A 66 -38.88 57.50 -41.35
CA ALA A 66 -37.44 57.64 -41.14
C ALA A 66 -37.08 58.03 -39.70
N ASN A 67 -37.78 59.01 -39.11
CA ASN A 67 -37.55 59.40 -37.72
C ASN A 67 -37.93 58.32 -36.71
N ARG A 68 -39.01 57.56 -36.99
CA ARG A 68 -39.40 56.42 -36.17
C ARG A 68 -38.31 55.36 -36.15
N ILE A 69 -37.74 55.02 -37.31
CA ILE A 69 -36.64 54.06 -37.41
C ILE A 69 -35.39 54.58 -36.68
N ILE A 70 -35.00 55.84 -36.89
CA ILE A 70 -33.86 56.45 -36.17
C ILE A 70 -34.07 56.38 -34.64
N SER A 71 -35.27 56.70 -34.16
CA SER A 71 -35.61 56.63 -32.74
C SER A 71 -35.47 55.19 -32.21
N ASN A 72 -35.96 54.20 -32.96
CA ASN A 72 -35.88 52.80 -32.60
C ASN A 72 -34.43 52.27 -32.57
N CYS A 73 -33.59 52.68 -33.52
CA CYS A 73 -32.15 52.39 -33.49
C CYS A 73 -31.49 53.01 -32.25
N GLY A 74 -31.84 54.26 -31.92
CA GLY A 74 -31.35 54.95 -30.72
C GLY A 74 -31.73 54.23 -29.41
N GLU A 75 -32.97 53.75 -29.31
CA GLU A 75 -33.43 52.94 -28.18
C GLU A 75 -32.67 51.60 -28.10
N GLY A 76 -32.48 50.92 -29.24
CA GLY A 76 -31.68 49.69 -29.32
C GLY A 76 -30.25 49.89 -28.83
N ILE A 77 -29.58 50.97 -29.27
CA ILE A 77 -28.24 51.34 -28.80
C ILE A 77 -28.22 51.55 -27.28
N ALA A 78 -29.22 52.25 -26.72
CA ALA A 78 -29.29 52.51 -25.28
C ALA A 78 -29.47 51.21 -24.47
N ILE A 79 -30.30 50.27 -24.95
CA ILE A 79 -30.51 48.97 -24.32
C ILE A 79 -29.21 48.16 -24.29
N VAL A 80 -28.51 48.06 -25.42
CA VAL A 80 -27.25 47.31 -25.49
C VAL A 80 -26.20 47.92 -24.56
N LYS A 81 -26.08 49.26 -24.52
CA LYS A 81 -25.17 49.94 -23.59
C LYS A 81 -25.51 49.69 -22.13
N SER A 82 -26.79 49.71 -21.76
CA SER A 82 -27.21 49.36 -20.40
C SER A 82 -26.78 47.94 -20.02
N ARG A 83 -26.99 46.97 -20.92
CA ARG A 83 -26.59 45.58 -20.67
C ARG A 83 -25.07 45.40 -20.58
N HIS A 84 -24.32 46.13 -21.40
CA HIS A 84 -22.86 46.19 -21.29
C HIS A 84 -22.43 46.66 -19.89
N GLU A 85 -22.98 47.78 -19.42
CA GLU A 85 -22.69 48.32 -18.09
C GLU A 85 -23.10 47.33 -16.98
N ASP A 86 -24.26 46.69 -17.10
CA ASP A 86 -24.72 45.67 -16.14
C ASP A 86 -23.78 44.46 -16.10
N LEU A 87 -23.32 44.01 -17.27
CA LEU A 87 -22.35 42.92 -17.38
C LEU A 87 -21.01 43.29 -16.74
N GLU A 88 -20.49 44.49 -16.99
CA GLU A 88 -19.25 44.95 -16.36
C GLU A 88 -19.40 45.07 -14.84
N ASN A 89 -20.48 45.69 -14.37
CA ASN A 89 -20.78 45.90 -12.96
C ASN A 89 -21.01 44.60 -12.19
N SER A 90 -21.47 43.54 -12.86
CA SER A 90 -21.62 42.22 -12.26
C SER A 90 -20.30 41.61 -11.79
N GLY A 91 -19.16 42.09 -12.31
CA GLY A 91 -17.85 41.51 -12.00
C GLY A 91 -17.73 40.06 -12.45
N TYR A 92 -18.42 39.68 -13.53
CA TYR A 92 -18.58 38.29 -14.00
C TYR A 92 -17.26 37.49 -14.04
N TYR A 93 -16.15 38.17 -14.34
CA TYR A 93 -14.82 37.58 -14.42
C TYR A 93 -14.33 36.93 -13.12
N ALA A 94 -14.80 37.39 -11.97
CA ALA A 94 -14.43 36.88 -10.64
C ALA A 94 -15.38 35.80 -10.11
N LEU A 95 -16.49 35.54 -10.80
CA LEU A 95 -17.52 34.60 -10.33
C LEU A 95 -17.09 33.14 -10.52
N GLU A 96 -17.75 32.28 -9.74
CA GLU A 96 -17.70 30.82 -9.87
C GLU A 96 -18.63 30.34 -11.00
N VAL A 97 -18.44 29.08 -11.43
CA VAL A 97 -19.00 28.56 -12.68
C VAL A 97 -20.51 28.72 -12.81
N ASP A 98 -21.28 28.42 -11.76
CA ASP A 98 -22.75 28.44 -11.81
C ASP A 98 -23.30 29.87 -11.91
N ALA A 99 -22.75 30.79 -11.11
CA ALA A 99 -23.14 32.19 -11.13
C ALA A 99 -22.78 32.85 -12.45
N LEU A 100 -21.59 32.55 -12.98
CA LEU A 100 -21.15 33.02 -14.29
C LEU A 100 -22.01 32.43 -15.43
N GLY A 101 -22.39 31.16 -15.32
CA GLY A 101 -23.27 30.50 -16.30
C GLY A 101 -24.70 31.05 -16.33
N ALA A 102 -25.19 31.63 -15.23
CA ALA A 102 -26.46 32.36 -15.23
C ALA A 102 -26.34 33.68 -16.02
N ILE A 103 -25.33 34.49 -15.69
CA ILE A 103 -25.09 35.80 -16.34
C ILE A 103 -24.87 35.66 -17.85
N ILE A 104 -24.13 34.63 -18.28
CA ILE A 104 -23.88 34.40 -19.72
C ILE A 104 -25.15 34.02 -20.47
N ARG A 105 -26.06 33.26 -19.84
CA ARG A 105 -27.34 32.93 -20.47
C ARG A 105 -28.18 34.18 -20.66
N ASP A 106 -28.30 35.00 -19.62
CA ASP A 106 -29.03 36.26 -19.69
C ASP A 106 -28.44 37.20 -20.77
N ALA A 107 -27.11 37.27 -20.88
CA ALA A 107 -26.42 38.05 -21.91
C ALA A 107 -26.66 37.50 -23.33
N ILE A 108 -26.67 36.18 -23.51
CA ILE A 108 -26.96 35.54 -24.81
C ILE A 108 -28.40 35.81 -25.24
N ASP A 109 -29.36 35.63 -24.33
CA ASP A 109 -30.77 35.89 -24.60
C ASP A 109 -30.97 37.35 -24.99
N GLY A 110 -30.33 38.27 -24.25
CA GLY A 110 -30.32 39.69 -24.58
C GLY A 110 -29.75 39.99 -25.98
N TYR A 111 -28.60 39.42 -26.33
CA TYR A 111 -28.02 39.59 -27.66
C TYR A 111 -28.92 39.08 -28.76
N SER A 112 -29.56 37.91 -28.58
CA SER A 112 -30.51 37.37 -29.56
C SER A 112 -31.67 38.33 -29.83
N GLU A 113 -32.19 39.01 -28.80
CA GLU A 113 -33.21 40.05 -28.99
C GLU A 113 -32.70 41.26 -29.80
N SER A 114 -31.45 41.67 -29.57
CA SER A 114 -30.83 42.79 -30.31
C SER A 114 -30.53 42.43 -31.76
N GLU A 115 -30.04 41.22 -32.01
CA GLU A 115 -29.76 40.69 -33.34
C GLU A 115 -31.06 40.57 -34.18
N GLU A 116 -32.15 40.08 -33.56
CA GLU A 116 -33.46 40.02 -34.22
C GLU A 116 -33.98 41.43 -34.58
N LYS A 117 -33.86 42.39 -33.65
CA LYS A 117 -34.23 43.80 -33.89
C LYS A 117 -33.39 44.42 -35.01
N LEU A 118 -32.08 44.18 -35.01
CA LEU A 118 -31.17 44.67 -36.04
C LEU A 118 -31.57 44.14 -37.42
N HIS A 119 -31.80 42.83 -37.54
CA HIS A 119 -32.23 42.21 -38.80
C HIS A 119 -33.57 42.77 -39.28
N LYS A 120 -34.52 43.00 -38.37
CA LYS A 120 -35.80 43.63 -38.69
C LYS A 120 -35.63 45.05 -39.23
N TYR A 121 -34.79 45.88 -38.59
CA TYR A 121 -34.56 47.25 -39.04
C TYR A 121 -33.76 47.30 -40.35
N ASP A 122 -32.80 46.41 -40.54
CA ASP A 122 -32.06 46.27 -41.79
C ASP A 122 -33.02 46.01 -42.96
N GLN A 123 -33.96 45.06 -42.81
CA GLN A 123 -35.00 44.80 -43.81
C GLN A 123 -35.89 46.03 -44.06
N GLN A 124 -36.37 46.68 -43.00
CA GLN A 124 -37.24 47.87 -43.12
C GLN A 124 -36.54 49.02 -43.86
N ILE A 125 -35.23 49.20 -43.65
CA ILE A 125 -34.47 50.29 -44.28
C ILE A 125 -34.10 49.94 -45.72
N ASN A 126 -33.50 48.76 -45.92
CA ASN A 126 -32.90 48.38 -47.21
C ASN A 126 -33.93 47.93 -48.24
N ILE A 127 -35.13 47.54 -47.81
CA ILE A 127 -36.22 47.12 -48.69
C ILE A 127 -37.32 48.18 -48.69
N ASP A 128 -38.03 48.36 -47.57
CA ASP A 128 -39.28 49.13 -47.56
C ASP A 128 -39.02 50.64 -47.74
N LEU A 129 -38.15 51.21 -46.90
CA LEU A 129 -37.84 52.64 -46.93
C LEU A 129 -37.09 53.03 -48.21
N LYS A 130 -36.21 52.15 -48.70
CA LYS A 130 -35.49 52.35 -49.97
C LYS A 130 -36.44 52.40 -51.17
N ASN A 131 -37.38 51.46 -51.26
CA ASN A 131 -38.37 51.46 -52.32
C ASN A 131 -39.24 52.73 -52.29
N GLU A 132 -39.59 53.22 -51.10
CA GLU A 132 -40.35 54.46 -50.96
C GLU A 132 -39.52 55.71 -51.31
N ALA A 133 -38.24 55.72 -50.94
CA ALA A 133 -37.29 56.76 -51.33
C ALA A 133 -37.16 56.84 -52.86
N ASP A 134 -36.98 55.71 -53.54
CA ASP A 134 -36.83 55.65 -54.99
C ASP A 134 -38.09 56.17 -55.72
N LYS A 135 -39.29 55.78 -55.26
CA LYS A 135 -40.57 56.29 -55.79
C LYS A 135 -40.70 57.81 -55.62
N LEU A 136 -40.37 58.34 -54.45
CA LEU A 136 -40.44 59.78 -54.17
C LEU A 136 -39.48 60.61 -55.03
N ILE A 137 -38.33 60.03 -55.37
CA ILE A 137 -37.35 60.62 -56.29
C ILE A 137 -37.90 60.61 -57.73
N GLU A 138 -38.55 59.53 -58.15
CA GLU A 138 -39.13 59.41 -59.50
C GLU A 138 -40.27 60.43 -59.72
N ILE A 139 -41.12 60.65 -58.71
CA ILE A 139 -42.28 61.56 -58.80
C ILE A 139 -41.86 63.04 -58.96
N ASN A 140 -40.75 63.48 -58.35
CA ASN A 140 -40.25 64.85 -58.49
C ASN A 140 -38.71 64.92 -58.34
N PRO A 141 -37.96 64.62 -59.42
CA PRO A 141 -36.51 64.44 -59.35
C PRO A 141 -35.73 65.69 -58.93
N GLU A 142 -36.14 66.87 -59.40
CA GLU A 142 -35.40 68.11 -59.12
C GLU A 142 -35.59 68.60 -57.68
N THR A 143 -36.78 68.39 -57.11
CA THR A 143 -37.12 68.93 -55.78
C THR A 143 -36.84 67.93 -54.64
N ASN A 144 -37.10 66.64 -54.87
CA ASN A 144 -37.07 65.64 -53.80
C ASN A 144 -35.73 64.95 -53.63
N LYS A 145 -34.92 64.82 -54.69
CA LYS A 145 -33.70 64.00 -54.69
C LYS A 145 -32.77 64.29 -53.52
N ASN A 146 -32.38 65.55 -53.33
CA ASN A 146 -31.46 65.91 -52.24
C ASN A 146 -32.08 65.72 -50.85
N ARG A 147 -33.40 65.95 -50.71
CA ARG A 147 -34.09 65.85 -49.41
C ARG A 147 -34.25 64.39 -48.98
N VAL A 148 -34.71 63.54 -49.90
CA VAL A 148 -34.93 62.11 -49.68
C VAL A 148 -33.60 61.40 -49.41
N VAL A 149 -32.56 61.66 -50.21
CA VAL A 149 -31.21 61.08 -50.00
C VAL A 149 -30.64 61.49 -48.65
N ASN A 150 -30.75 62.77 -48.25
CA ASN A 150 -30.26 63.21 -46.94
C ASN A 150 -30.99 62.52 -45.77
N ILE A 151 -32.29 62.29 -45.88
CA ILE A 151 -33.06 61.57 -44.85
C ILE A 151 -32.65 60.10 -44.83
N PHE A 152 -32.56 59.46 -45.99
CA PHE A 152 -32.16 58.06 -46.10
C PHE A 152 -30.77 57.83 -45.52
N ASN A 153 -29.79 58.68 -45.84
CA ASN A 153 -28.44 58.61 -45.28
C ASN A 153 -28.43 58.70 -43.75
N LYS A 154 -29.27 59.56 -43.14
CA LYS A 154 -29.37 59.63 -41.68
C LYS A 154 -29.88 58.33 -41.06
N VAL A 155 -30.85 57.69 -41.71
CA VAL A 155 -31.40 56.41 -41.27
C VAL A 155 -30.35 55.31 -41.39
N THR A 156 -29.64 55.26 -42.52
CA THR A 156 -28.53 54.30 -42.74
C THR A 156 -27.43 54.48 -41.68
N THR A 157 -27.00 55.72 -41.39
CA THR A 157 -26.01 55.98 -40.34
C THR A 157 -26.50 55.53 -38.96
N ALA A 158 -27.79 55.72 -38.63
CA ALA A 158 -28.34 55.25 -37.36
C ALA A 158 -28.37 53.71 -37.27
N LEU A 159 -28.66 53.02 -38.38
CA LEU A 159 -28.59 51.56 -38.46
C LEU A 159 -27.16 51.06 -38.34
N GLU A 160 -26.19 51.68 -39.02
CA GLU A 160 -24.76 51.35 -38.91
C GLU A 160 -24.28 51.46 -37.46
N GLN A 161 -24.62 52.55 -36.76
CA GLN A 161 -24.28 52.71 -35.34
C GLN A 161 -24.91 51.64 -34.44
N PHE A 162 -26.15 51.23 -34.73
CA PHE A 162 -26.78 50.15 -33.98
C PHE A 162 -26.11 48.80 -34.28
N SER A 163 -25.81 48.52 -35.55
CA SER A 163 -25.06 47.33 -35.98
C SER A 163 -23.70 47.22 -35.29
N ASP A 164 -22.93 48.31 -35.26
CA ASP A 164 -21.63 48.36 -34.57
C ASP A 164 -21.77 48.06 -33.07
N THR A 165 -22.83 48.59 -32.45
CA THR A 165 -23.11 48.37 -31.02
C THR A 165 -23.48 46.90 -30.73
N VAL A 166 -24.29 46.26 -31.58
CA VAL A 166 -24.63 44.83 -31.48
C VAL A 166 -23.40 43.94 -31.73
N ALA A 167 -22.50 44.36 -32.65
CA ALA A 167 -21.24 43.65 -32.89
C ALA A 167 -20.29 43.70 -31.67
N LEU A 168 -20.28 44.81 -30.92
CA LEU A 168 -19.55 44.91 -29.65
C LEU A 168 -20.13 43.97 -28.59
N GLU A 169 -21.45 43.94 -28.41
CA GLU A 169 -22.13 43.03 -27.49
C GLU A 169 -21.81 41.56 -27.80
N ARG A 170 -21.79 41.18 -29.09
CA ARG A 170 -21.38 39.83 -29.52
C ARG A 170 -19.97 39.48 -29.04
N ARG A 171 -19.02 40.41 -29.15
CA ARG A 171 -17.60 40.19 -28.76
C ARG A 171 -17.47 40.02 -27.24
N GLU A 172 -18.25 40.75 -26.45
CA GLU A 172 -18.25 40.65 -24.99
C GLU A 172 -18.84 39.34 -24.49
N ILE A 173 -19.89 38.85 -25.15
CA ILE A 173 -20.44 37.52 -24.88
C ILE A 173 -19.40 36.45 -25.18
N GLU A 174 -18.66 36.58 -26.28
CA GLU A 174 -17.61 35.61 -26.62
C GLU A 174 -16.44 35.64 -25.62
N LEU A 175 -16.04 36.83 -25.14
CA LEU A 175 -15.11 36.93 -24.02
C LEU A 175 -15.67 36.25 -22.76
N SER A 176 -16.92 36.51 -22.42
CA SER A 176 -17.58 35.92 -21.25
C SER A 176 -17.66 34.39 -21.33
N ARG A 177 -17.95 33.84 -22.52
CA ARG A 177 -17.91 32.39 -22.79
C ARG A 177 -16.53 31.80 -22.56
N ARG A 178 -15.46 32.45 -23.02
CA ARG A 178 -14.09 32.00 -22.80
C ARG A 178 -13.70 32.04 -21.31
N VAL A 179 -14.10 33.08 -20.58
CA VAL A 179 -13.91 33.17 -19.13
C VAL A 179 -14.66 32.04 -18.41
N HIS A 180 -15.89 31.74 -18.83
CA HIS A 180 -16.66 30.64 -18.27
C HIS A 180 -16.08 29.27 -18.58
N ALA A 181 -15.60 29.04 -19.81
CA ALA A 181 -14.89 27.82 -20.16
C ALA A 181 -13.66 27.61 -19.26
N HIS A 182 -12.91 28.67 -18.98
CA HIS A 182 -11.78 28.61 -18.03
C HIS A 182 -12.23 28.35 -16.59
N ALA A 183 -13.30 29.01 -16.12
CA ALA A 183 -13.85 28.78 -14.79
C ALA A 183 -14.35 27.34 -14.61
N LYS A 184 -14.99 26.78 -15.65
CA LYS A 184 -15.43 25.38 -15.67
C LYS A 184 -14.26 24.41 -15.60
N SER A 185 -13.24 24.58 -16.45
CA SER A 185 -12.02 23.76 -16.39
C SER A 185 -11.39 23.79 -14.98
N ALA A 186 -11.31 24.98 -14.37
CA ALA A 186 -10.77 25.12 -13.02
C ALA A 186 -11.60 24.37 -11.97
N HIS A 187 -12.94 24.43 -12.06
CA HIS A 187 -13.84 23.71 -11.17
C HIS A 187 -13.69 22.19 -11.31
N ASP A 188 -13.68 21.68 -12.54
CA ASP A 188 -13.54 20.25 -12.84
C ASP A 188 -12.20 19.71 -12.33
N ILE A 189 -11.10 20.45 -12.55
CA ILE A 189 -9.76 20.09 -12.05
C ILE A 189 -9.75 20.08 -10.52
N LYS A 190 -10.33 21.07 -9.84
CA LYS A 190 -10.37 21.12 -8.37
C LYS A 190 -11.15 19.96 -7.76
N ASN A 191 -12.27 19.58 -8.37
CA ASN A 191 -13.05 18.42 -7.92
C ASN A 191 -12.26 17.12 -8.07
N TRP A 192 -11.53 16.98 -9.18
CA TRP A 192 -10.65 15.84 -9.40
C TRP A 192 -9.50 15.81 -8.38
N ILE A 193 -8.80 16.94 -8.15
CA ILE A 193 -7.74 17.06 -7.14
C ILE A 193 -8.27 16.71 -5.74
N SER A 194 -9.45 17.21 -5.38
CA SER A 194 -10.08 16.93 -4.08
C SER A 194 -10.37 15.45 -3.91
N SER A 195 -10.84 14.79 -4.97
CA SER A 195 -11.06 13.34 -4.97
C SER A 195 -9.75 12.56 -4.78
N CYS A 196 -8.66 13.00 -5.41
CA CYS A 196 -7.32 12.43 -5.19
C CYS A 196 -6.82 12.66 -3.75
N LYS A 197 -7.01 13.86 -3.19
CA LYS A 197 -6.64 14.15 -1.78
C LYS A 197 -7.40 13.23 -0.82
N MET A 198 -8.69 12.98 -1.06
CA MET A 198 -9.47 12.02 -0.26
C MET A 198 -8.98 10.58 -0.41
N ALA A 199 -8.55 10.18 -1.62
CA ALA A 199 -7.95 8.86 -1.83
C ALA A 199 -6.63 8.71 -1.05
N VAL A 200 -5.76 9.73 -1.06
CA VAL A 200 -4.53 9.76 -0.25
C VAL A 200 -4.84 9.55 1.24
N LEU A 201 -5.83 10.27 1.78
CA LEU A 201 -6.23 10.14 3.19
C LEU A 201 -6.80 8.75 3.52
N SER A 202 -7.50 8.11 2.59
CA SER A 202 -8.01 6.76 2.77
C SER A 202 -6.86 5.73 2.85
N ILE A 203 -5.80 5.92 2.06
CA ILE A 203 -4.66 5.00 2.02
C ILE A 203 -3.82 5.09 3.30
N GLN A 204 -3.76 6.26 3.95
CA GLN A 204 -2.99 6.46 5.18
C GLN A 204 -3.39 5.51 6.32
N GLY A 205 -4.60 4.94 6.31
CA GLY A 205 -5.05 3.98 7.33
C GLY A 205 -4.47 2.57 7.21
N GLY A 206 -3.80 2.22 6.09
CA GLY A 206 -3.34 0.86 5.79
C GLY A 206 -2.21 0.83 4.76
N ILE A 207 -1.26 1.77 4.87
CA ILE A 207 -0.23 2.07 3.87
C ILE A 207 0.46 0.84 3.27
N LEU A 208 0.86 -0.14 4.10
CA LEU A 208 1.60 -1.32 3.63
C LEU A 208 0.79 -2.24 2.70
N ASP A 209 -0.51 -2.38 2.96
CA ASP A 209 -1.38 -3.30 2.22
C ASP A 209 -1.93 -2.66 0.93
N GLN A 210 -1.65 -1.37 0.71
CA GLN A 210 -2.24 -0.54 -0.34
C GLN A 210 -1.19 0.06 -1.29
N GLU A 211 0.00 -0.56 -1.40
CA GLU A 211 1.04 -0.09 -2.33
C GLU A 211 0.54 -0.01 -3.78
N ASP A 212 -0.21 -1.01 -4.24
CA ASP A 212 -0.77 -1.02 -5.61
C ASP A 212 -1.72 0.17 -5.84
N GLU A 213 -2.45 0.59 -4.82
CA GLU A 213 -3.32 1.76 -4.87
C GLU A 213 -2.52 3.06 -4.97
N ILE A 214 -1.39 3.16 -4.25
CA ILE A 214 -0.45 4.29 -4.32
C ILE A 214 0.13 4.40 -5.73
N ILE A 215 0.64 3.30 -6.29
CA ILE A 215 1.21 3.27 -7.65
C ILE A 215 0.14 3.64 -8.69
N SER A 216 -1.08 3.13 -8.54
CA SER A 216 -2.21 3.49 -9.41
C SER A 216 -2.52 4.99 -9.35
N LEU A 217 -2.52 5.58 -8.15
CA LEU A 217 -2.80 6.99 -7.95
C LEU A 217 -1.68 7.88 -8.51
N GLU A 218 -0.41 7.52 -8.29
CA GLU A 218 0.75 8.17 -8.91
C GLU A 218 0.64 8.16 -10.44
N GLY A 219 0.28 7.03 -11.04
CA GLY A 219 0.05 6.90 -12.48
C GLY A 219 -1.08 7.81 -12.98
N LYS A 220 -2.19 7.90 -12.24
CA LYS A 220 -3.29 8.82 -12.57
C LYS A 220 -2.86 10.29 -12.50
N VAL A 221 -2.10 10.67 -11.47
CA VAL A 221 -1.55 12.03 -11.34
C VAL A 221 -0.55 12.34 -12.46
N ALA A 222 0.34 11.41 -12.80
CA ALA A 222 1.27 11.61 -13.90
C ALA A 222 0.54 11.84 -15.24
N ASN A 223 -0.49 11.03 -15.53
CA ASN A 223 -1.30 11.18 -16.75
C ASN A 223 -2.11 12.48 -16.78
N PHE A 224 -2.53 12.99 -15.62
CA PHE A 224 -3.32 14.22 -15.53
C PHE A 224 -2.49 15.50 -15.76
N GLN A 225 -1.15 15.41 -15.72
CA GLN A 225 -0.25 16.54 -15.98
C GLN A 225 -0.55 17.25 -17.30
N GLY A 226 -0.87 16.51 -18.37
CA GLY A 226 -1.23 17.11 -19.66
C GLY A 226 -2.48 17.99 -19.61
N VAL A 227 -3.45 17.68 -18.75
CA VAL A 227 -4.66 18.50 -18.54
C VAL A 227 -4.30 19.80 -17.81
N ILE A 228 -3.41 19.74 -16.82
CA ILE A 228 -2.91 20.92 -16.10
C ILE A 228 -2.14 21.85 -17.04
N ASP A 229 -1.30 21.31 -17.91
CA ASP A 229 -0.56 22.11 -18.88
C ASP A 229 -1.50 22.79 -19.90
N GLN A 230 -2.50 22.07 -20.41
CA GLN A 230 -3.54 22.65 -21.27
C GLN A 230 -4.33 23.74 -20.56
N PHE A 231 -4.67 23.56 -19.28
CA PHE A 231 -5.37 24.56 -18.48
C PHE A 231 -4.52 25.81 -18.24
N ARG A 232 -3.21 25.65 -17.98
CA ARG A 232 -2.28 26.77 -17.88
C ARG A 232 -2.23 27.54 -19.20
N ASP A 233 -2.12 26.86 -20.33
CA ASP A 233 -2.11 27.51 -21.64
C ASP A 233 -3.46 28.20 -21.96
N GLN A 234 -4.57 27.63 -21.50
CA GLN A 234 -5.90 28.23 -21.62
C GLN A 234 -5.97 29.63 -20.97
N SER A 235 -5.33 29.84 -19.82
CA SER A 235 -5.31 31.15 -19.14
C SER A 235 -4.74 32.29 -20.00
N HIS A 236 -3.78 31.99 -20.87
CA HIS A 236 -3.21 32.95 -21.81
C HIS A 236 -4.12 33.16 -23.03
N ARG A 237 -4.84 32.13 -23.45
CA ARG A 237 -5.72 32.15 -24.64
C ARG A 237 -7.08 32.84 -24.39
N VAL A 238 -7.57 32.90 -23.15
CA VAL A 238 -8.86 33.55 -22.85
C VAL A 238 -8.89 35.01 -23.30
N LEU A 239 -7.75 35.71 -23.24
CA LEU A 239 -7.64 37.11 -23.59
C LEU A 239 -7.33 37.35 -25.08
N ILE A 240 -6.99 36.31 -25.85
CA ILE A 240 -6.59 36.43 -27.27
C ILE A 240 -7.81 36.09 -28.14
N PRO A 241 -8.40 37.04 -28.90
CA PRO A 241 -9.47 36.77 -29.85
C PRO A 241 -9.10 35.61 -30.79
N GLU A 242 -10.02 34.69 -31.06
CA GLU A 242 -9.75 33.60 -32.00
C GLU A 242 -9.54 34.17 -33.41
N THR A 243 -8.46 33.76 -34.08
CA THR A 243 -8.02 34.27 -35.39
C THR A 243 -9.04 34.15 -36.53
N ASN A 244 -10.18 33.49 -36.30
CA ASN A 244 -11.29 33.40 -37.25
C ASN A 244 -12.28 34.57 -37.18
N SER A 245 -12.13 35.51 -36.24
CA SER A 245 -12.94 36.75 -36.22
C SER A 245 -12.38 37.84 -37.14
N ALA A 246 -11.96 37.45 -38.35
CA ALA A 246 -11.37 38.34 -39.36
C ALA A 246 -12.38 39.28 -40.06
N GLU A 247 -13.66 39.22 -39.67
CA GLU A 247 -14.75 39.97 -40.34
C GLU A 247 -15.07 41.33 -39.73
N ILE A 248 -14.38 41.79 -38.67
CA ILE A 248 -14.81 42.99 -37.95
C ILE A 248 -13.66 44.02 -37.85
N ASP A 249 -13.61 44.93 -38.82
CA ASP A 249 -12.68 46.07 -38.93
C ASP A 249 -13.07 47.25 -38.00
N ALA A 250 -13.58 46.94 -36.80
CA ALA A 250 -14.11 47.90 -35.81
C ALA A 250 -13.33 47.80 -34.48
N PRO A 251 -13.18 48.91 -33.72
CA PRO A 251 -12.33 49.02 -32.53
C PRO A 251 -12.52 47.83 -31.60
N GLN A 252 -11.42 47.16 -31.24
CA GLN A 252 -11.48 46.05 -30.31
C GLN A 252 -12.02 46.55 -28.95
N PRO A 253 -12.96 45.82 -28.30
CA PRO A 253 -13.24 46.09 -26.89
C PRO A 253 -11.91 46.02 -26.16
N GLU A 254 -11.59 47.06 -25.39
CA GLU A 254 -10.27 47.31 -24.80
C GLU A 254 -9.58 46.01 -24.39
N GLU A 255 -8.55 45.61 -25.15
CA GLU A 255 -7.79 44.35 -25.04
C GLU A 255 -7.14 44.10 -23.66
N THR A 256 -7.39 44.95 -22.66
CA THR A 256 -6.73 44.92 -21.37
C THR A 256 -7.63 45.44 -20.26
N ASN A 257 -8.78 44.82 -19.99
CA ASN A 257 -9.36 44.99 -18.65
C ASN A 257 -8.46 44.22 -17.65
N PRO A 258 -7.61 44.91 -16.85
CA PRO A 258 -6.67 44.24 -15.97
C PRO A 258 -7.37 43.35 -14.96
N LYS A 259 -8.63 43.68 -14.60
CA LYS A 259 -9.42 42.91 -13.63
C LYS A 259 -9.74 41.51 -14.14
N ILE A 260 -10.02 41.36 -15.45
CA ILE A 260 -10.30 40.04 -16.06
C ILE A 260 -9.03 39.19 -16.05
N LYS A 261 -7.90 39.79 -16.46
CA LYS A 261 -6.59 39.13 -16.45
C LYS A 261 -6.21 38.68 -15.04
N ASP A 262 -6.34 39.56 -14.06
CA ASP A 262 -6.02 39.27 -12.66
C ASP A 262 -6.92 38.16 -12.11
N ALA A 263 -8.23 38.20 -12.39
CA ALA A 263 -9.17 37.17 -11.93
C ALA A 263 -8.86 35.79 -12.54
N ILE A 264 -8.53 35.73 -13.84
CA ILE A 264 -8.08 34.51 -14.50
C ILE A 264 -6.80 34.01 -13.82
N GLN A 265 -5.78 34.86 -13.66
CA GLN A 265 -4.50 34.48 -13.08
C GLN A 265 -4.65 34.00 -11.64
N ILE A 266 -5.45 34.66 -10.80
CA ILE A 266 -5.75 34.23 -9.43
C ILE A 266 -6.39 32.84 -9.44
N ARG A 267 -7.37 32.61 -10.32
CA ARG A 267 -8.03 31.31 -10.45
C ARG A 267 -7.04 30.22 -10.88
N THR A 268 -6.19 30.50 -11.86
CA THR A 268 -5.14 29.59 -12.34
C THR A 268 -4.14 29.26 -11.23
N ASN A 269 -3.63 30.26 -10.52
CA ASN A 269 -2.67 30.08 -9.43
C ASN A 269 -3.25 29.18 -8.31
N ARG A 270 -4.50 29.38 -7.91
CA ARG A 270 -5.16 28.53 -6.90
C ARG A 270 -5.21 27.06 -7.33
N VAL A 271 -5.52 26.78 -8.60
CA VAL A 271 -5.53 25.40 -9.14
C VAL A 271 -4.12 24.81 -9.14
N LEU A 272 -3.10 25.60 -9.50
CA LEU A 272 -1.71 25.15 -9.51
C LEU A 272 -1.18 24.90 -8.09
N GLU A 273 -1.51 25.75 -7.12
CA GLU A 273 -1.20 25.54 -5.69
C GLU A 273 -1.80 24.22 -5.19
N ASP A 274 -3.08 23.97 -5.50
CA ASP A 274 -3.76 22.72 -5.16
C ASP A 274 -3.11 21.49 -5.82
N TRP A 275 -2.64 21.65 -7.07
CA TRP A 275 -1.95 20.62 -7.84
C TRP A 275 -0.58 20.26 -7.25
N TYR A 276 0.24 21.26 -6.93
CA TYR A 276 1.53 21.03 -6.29
C TYR A 276 1.35 20.46 -4.89
N GLY A 277 0.37 20.95 -4.12
CA GLY A 277 0.03 20.37 -2.82
C GLY A 277 -0.39 18.90 -2.89
N LEU A 278 -1.10 18.48 -3.94
CA LEU A 278 -1.41 17.05 -4.16
C LEU A 278 -0.14 16.23 -4.46
N LYS A 279 0.78 16.76 -5.28
CA LYS A 279 2.05 16.07 -5.57
C LYS A 279 2.91 15.90 -4.32
N ASP A 280 2.99 16.93 -3.49
CA ASP A 280 3.74 16.88 -2.23
C ASP A 280 3.11 15.85 -1.27
N LEU A 281 1.78 15.82 -1.17
CA LEU A 281 1.06 14.79 -0.39
C LEU A 281 1.35 13.37 -0.88
N LEU A 282 1.41 13.14 -2.19
CA LEU A 282 1.75 11.84 -2.76
C LEU A 282 3.21 11.46 -2.51
N ALA A 283 4.14 12.41 -2.65
CA ALA A 283 5.54 12.19 -2.34
C ALA A 283 5.72 11.81 -0.85
N HIS A 284 5.05 12.51 0.06
CA HIS A 284 5.02 12.15 1.47
C HIS A 284 4.44 10.75 1.71
N LEU A 285 3.33 10.41 1.06
CA LEU A 285 2.75 9.07 1.16
C LEU A 285 3.73 7.98 0.70
N ARG A 286 4.47 8.21 -0.39
CA ARG A 286 5.49 7.28 -0.91
C ARG A 286 6.66 7.15 0.06
N THR A 287 7.14 8.25 0.63
CA THR A 287 8.19 8.21 1.67
C THR A 287 7.73 7.44 2.90
N SER A 288 6.50 7.69 3.38
CA SER A 288 5.94 6.95 4.53
C SER A 288 5.76 5.45 4.23
N LEU A 289 5.36 5.08 3.01
CA LEU A 289 5.32 3.67 2.59
C LEU A 289 6.69 3.01 2.69
N ASN A 290 7.72 3.65 2.13
CA ASN A 290 9.07 3.11 2.14
C ASN A 290 9.60 2.98 3.58
N ALA A 291 9.43 4.02 4.41
CA ALA A 291 9.81 3.98 5.83
C ALA A 291 9.08 2.85 6.57
N SER A 292 7.78 2.66 6.31
CA SER A 292 7.02 1.56 6.91
C SER A 292 7.48 0.18 6.45
N LYS A 293 7.92 0.02 5.20
CA LYS A 293 8.48 -1.24 4.68
C LYS A 293 9.81 -1.56 5.33
N GLU A 294 10.72 -0.59 5.37
CA GLU A 294 12.01 -0.69 6.05
C GLU A 294 11.82 -1.10 7.52
N SER A 295 10.90 -0.43 8.21
CA SER A 295 10.52 -0.75 9.59
C SER A 295 10.00 -2.19 9.76
N GLN A 296 9.17 -2.67 8.82
CA GLN A 296 8.67 -4.04 8.83
C GLN A 296 9.79 -5.08 8.59
N GLU A 297 10.74 -4.78 7.71
CA GLU A 297 11.90 -5.64 7.44
C GLU A 297 12.80 -5.75 8.67
N VAL A 298 13.11 -4.63 9.33
CA VAL A 298 13.85 -4.61 10.60
C VAL A 298 13.12 -5.42 11.68
N SER A 299 11.82 -5.22 11.84
CA SER A 299 11.00 -6.00 12.78
C SER A 299 11.05 -7.51 12.52
N ARG A 300 10.99 -7.94 11.24
CA ARG A 300 11.13 -9.34 10.86
C ARG A 300 12.53 -9.88 11.19
N ALA A 301 13.58 -9.14 10.84
CA ALA A 301 14.96 -9.53 11.12
C ALA A 301 15.23 -9.70 12.63
N ILE A 302 14.75 -8.76 13.45
CA ILE A 302 14.84 -8.85 14.92
C ILE A 302 14.15 -10.11 15.43
N LYS A 303 12.92 -10.37 14.96
CA LYS A 303 12.16 -11.57 15.34
C LYS A 303 12.92 -12.85 14.97
N ASP A 304 13.45 -12.93 13.75
CA ASP A 304 14.17 -14.11 13.25
C ASP A 304 15.46 -14.36 14.04
N ILE A 305 16.19 -13.30 14.41
CA ILE A 305 17.39 -13.39 15.26
C ILE A 305 17.01 -13.89 16.66
N LEU A 306 15.96 -13.35 17.28
CA LEU A 306 15.52 -13.79 18.61
C LEU A 306 15.07 -15.26 18.62
N VAL A 307 14.36 -15.70 17.58
CA VAL A 307 13.97 -17.11 17.42
C VAL A 307 15.21 -18.00 17.30
N ALA A 308 16.19 -17.61 16.48
CA ALA A 308 17.42 -18.36 16.31
C ALA A 308 18.26 -18.42 17.61
N ILE A 309 18.38 -17.32 18.35
CA ILE A 309 19.03 -17.30 19.67
C ILE A 309 18.33 -18.28 20.62
N ASN A 310 16.99 -18.30 20.64
CA ASN A 310 16.25 -19.21 21.50
C ASN A 310 16.44 -20.69 21.10
N GLN A 311 16.45 -21.00 19.80
CA GLN A 311 16.73 -22.36 19.31
C GLN A 311 18.12 -22.85 19.73
N VAL A 312 19.14 -22.00 19.57
CA VAL A 312 20.49 -22.31 20.00
C VAL A 312 20.56 -22.51 21.53
N LYS A 313 19.90 -21.62 22.29
CA LYS A 313 19.81 -21.74 23.76
C LYS A 313 19.21 -23.08 24.20
N GLU A 314 18.09 -23.49 23.60
CA GLU A 314 17.46 -24.79 23.90
C GLU A 314 18.39 -25.96 23.58
N ARG A 315 19.11 -25.91 22.46
CA ARG A 315 20.12 -26.94 22.12
C ARG A 315 21.23 -27.03 23.17
N VAL A 316 21.77 -25.91 23.63
CA VAL A 316 22.79 -25.91 24.71
C VAL A 316 22.23 -26.51 25.99
N LEU A 317 21.00 -26.16 26.36
CA LEU A 317 20.36 -26.68 27.58
C LEU A 317 20.11 -28.19 27.51
N ASN A 318 19.79 -28.72 26.33
CA ASN A 318 19.54 -30.14 26.08
C ASN A 318 20.78 -31.04 26.15
N ILE A 319 22.00 -30.50 26.11
CA ILE A 319 23.21 -31.29 26.34
C ILE A 319 23.18 -31.82 27.78
N GLU A 320 23.31 -33.14 27.97
CA GLU A 320 23.20 -33.75 29.31
C GLU A 320 24.21 -33.14 30.30
N SER A 321 23.75 -32.87 31.53
CA SER A 321 24.62 -32.45 32.63
C SER A 321 24.85 -33.62 33.57
N PHE A 322 26.11 -33.86 33.92
CA PHE A 322 26.51 -34.96 34.80
C PHE A 322 26.95 -34.48 36.18
N ILE A 323 26.79 -33.18 36.50
CA ILE A 323 27.17 -32.62 37.80
C ILE A 323 26.28 -33.24 38.90
N THR A 324 26.91 -33.61 40.02
CA THR A 324 26.31 -34.14 41.26
C THR A 324 25.39 -35.37 41.15
N GLY A 325 25.20 -35.93 39.96
CA GLY A 325 24.29 -37.06 39.72
C GLY A 325 22.81 -36.69 39.76
N GLU A 326 22.47 -35.40 39.76
CA GLU A 326 21.08 -34.95 39.64
C GLU A 326 20.55 -35.30 38.24
N GLY A 327 19.63 -36.25 38.17
CA GLY A 327 18.97 -36.66 36.93
C GLY A 327 19.64 -37.79 36.14
N VAL A 328 20.89 -38.17 36.46
CA VAL A 328 21.60 -39.27 35.76
C VAL A 328 22.24 -40.25 36.76
N PRO A 329 21.66 -41.46 36.95
CA PRO A 329 22.14 -42.44 37.94
C PRO A 329 23.42 -43.18 37.52
N ARG A 330 23.93 -42.93 36.31
CA ARG A 330 25.16 -43.55 35.78
C ARG A 330 26.32 -42.55 35.76
N LEU A 331 27.55 -43.07 35.72
CA LEU A 331 28.71 -42.26 35.35
C LEU A 331 28.64 -41.92 33.84
N PRO A 332 29.12 -40.73 33.43
CA PRO A 332 29.27 -40.41 32.02
C PRO A 332 30.28 -41.37 31.38
N THR A 333 30.03 -41.72 30.12
CA THR A 333 31.01 -42.39 29.27
C THR A 333 31.86 -41.35 28.56
N LYS A 334 32.96 -41.81 27.97
CA LYS A 334 33.81 -40.95 27.15
C LYS A 334 33.04 -40.37 25.94
N ASP A 335 32.19 -41.18 25.31
CA ASP A 335 31.41 -40.77 24.14
C ASP A 335 30.36 -39.70 24.49
N ASP A 336 29.76 -39.74 25.68
CA ASP A 336 28.82 -38.70 26.13
C ASP A 336 29.49 -37.33 26.22
N VAL A 337 30.72 -37.28 26.75
CA VAL A 337 31.49 -36.04 26.92
C VAL A 337 31.99 -35.53 25.58
N GLU A 338 32.58 -36.41 24.75
CA GLU A 338 33.06 -36.03 23.41
C GLU A 338 31.91 -35.58 22.51
N GLY A 339 30.74 -36.23 22.59
CA GLY A 339 29.54 -35.81 21.86
C GLY A 339 29.01 -34.45 22.31
N GLY A 340 28.96 -34.20 23.62
CA GLY A 340 28.56 -32.89 24.16
C GLY A 340 29.54 -31.77 23.78
N GLU A 341 30.85 -32.04 23.80
CA GLU A 341 31.86 -31.07 23.39
C GLU A 341 31.76 -30.75 21.89
N LEU A 342 31.51 -31.77 21.06
CA LEU A 342 31.31 -31.60 19.62
C LEU A 342 30.07 -30.74 19.34
N GLU A 343 28.94 -31.04 19.98
CA GLU A 343 27.71 -30.24 19.86
C GLU A 343 27.93 -28.79 20.32
N LEU A 344 28.65 -28.55 21.44
CA LEU A 344 28.98 -27.18 21.87
C LEU A 344 29.87 -26.43 20.87
N ASN A 345 30.79 -27.14 20.20
CA ASN A 345 31.64 -26.54 19.18
C ASN A 345 30.84 -26.20 17.91
N GLU A 346 29.91 -27.06 17.50
CA GLU A 346 28.98 -26.79 16.40
C GLU A 346 28.06 -25.61 16.71
N ILE A 347 27.52 -25.55 17.93
CA ILE A 347 26.71 -24.43 18.40
C ILE A 347 27.53 -23.12 18.39
N GLN A 348 28.77 -23.15 18.89
CA GLN A 348 29.63 -21.97 18.86
C GLN A 348 29.87 -21.50 17.41
N ALA A 349 30.16 -22.44 16.50
CA ALA A 349 30.33 -22.12 15.09
C ALA A 349 29.04 -21.54 14.47
N GLU A 350 27.86 -22.01 14.87
CA GLU A 350 26.57 -21.44 14.44
C GLU A 350 26.36 -20.02 14.97
N VAL A 351 26.69 -19.75 16.24
CA VAL A 351 26.63 -18.39 16.80
C VAL A 351 27.53 -17.45 16.01
N ASP A 352 28.77 -17.88 15.74
CA ASP A 352 29.77 -17.03 15.09
C ASP A 352 29.49 -16.85 13.59
N HIS A 353 29.04 -17.90 12.89
CA HIS A 353 28.89 -17.89 11.43
C HIS A 353 27.46 -17.65 10.93
N ILE A 354 26.43 -17.81 11.76
CA ILE A 354 25.03 -17.54 11.36
C ILE A 354 24.47 -16.33 12.09
N LEU A 355 24.56 -16.29 13.42
CA LEU A 355 23.99 -15.18 14.20
C LEU A 355 24.81 -13.89 14.05
N GLY A 356 26.14 -13.97 14.06
CA GLY A 356 27.02 -12.82 13.85
C GLY A 356 26.69 -12.01 12.59
N PRO A 357 26.73 -12.61 11.39
CA PRO A 357 26.43 -11.90 10.14
C PRO A 357 24.99 -11.36 10.07
N ARG A 358 24.01 -12.07 10.66
CA ARG A 358 22.61 -11.59 10.71
C ARG A 358 22.48 -10.33 11.57
N ILE A 359 23.24 -10.26 12.65
CA ILE A 359 23.25 -9.10 13.56
C ILE A 359 23.97 -7.92 12.91
N GLU A 360 25.07 -8.15 12.21
CA GLU A 360 25.74 -7.11 11.42
C GLU A 360 24.80 -6.54 10.34
N SER A 361 24.08 -7.42 9.64
CA SER A 361 23.06 -7.01 8.68
C SER A 361 21.92 -6.23 9.34
N LEU A 362 21.49 -6.62 10.55
CA LEU A 362 20.51 -5.86 11.32
C LEU A 362 21.04 -4.47 11.70
N ASP A 363 22.30 -4.36 12.10
CA ASP A 363 22.93 -3.08 12.42
C ASP A 363 22.99 -2.17 11.19
N GLU A 364 23.31 -2.72 10.01
CA GLU A 364 23.25 -1.99 8.75
C GLU A 364 21.83 -1.52 8.43
N MET A 365 20.82 -2.39 8.58
CA MET A 365 19.42 -2.04 8.36
C MET A 365 18.96 -0.93 9.31
N ILE A 366 19.26 -1.02 10.61
CA ILE A 366 18.89 0.00 11.61
C ILE A 366 19.57 1.35 11.30
N ASN A 367 20.85 1.33 10.91
CA ASN A 367 21.60 2.56 10.59
C ASN A 367 21.12 3.25 9.31
N ASN A 368 20.51 2.50 8.40
CA ASN A 368 19.99 3.00 7.12
C ASN A 368 18.50 3.37 7.15
N LEU A 369 17.83 3.25 8.31
CA LEU A 369 16.42 3.60 8.45
C LEU A 369 16.18 5.08 8.15
N THR A 370 15.17 5.36 7.34
CA THR A 370 14.73 6.73 7.06
C THR A 370 14.20 7.42 8.32
N GLU A 371 13.55 6.67 9.21
CA GLU A 371 13.06 7.14 10.51
C GLU A 371 13.80 6.44 11.65
N ASN A 372 14.48 7.24 12.49
CA ASN A 372 15.16 6.73 13.67
C ASN A 372 14.17 6.38 14.77
N ASP A 373 13.67 5.15 14.79
CA ASP A 373 12.89 4.63 15.90
C ASP A 373 13.83 4.14 17.03
N SER A 374 13.83 4.88 18.14
CA SER A 374 14.56 4.50 19.36
C SER A 374 14.19 3.10 19.89
N GLY A 375 12.98 2.60 19.54
CA GLY A 375 12.53 1.26 19.87
C GLY A 375 13.40 0.16 19.25
N TYR A 376 13.86 0.33 18.01
CA TYR A 376 14.72 -0.67 17.36
C TYR A 376 16.12 -0.72 17.99
N VAL A 377 16.65 0.43 18.40
CA VAL A 377 17.92 0.49 19.15
C VAL A 377 17.78 -0.25 20.48
N GLN A 378 16.65 -0.09 21.17
CA GLN A 378 16.37 -0.81 22.41
C GLN A 378 16.23 -2.33 22.20
N GLN A 379 15.54 -2.75 21.14
CA GLN A 379 15.42 -4.18 20.78
C GLN A 379 16.78 -4.79 20.42
N ARG A 380 17.62 -4.03 19.71
CA ARG A 380 19.00 -4.44 19.39
C ARG A 380 19.87 -4.59 20.64
N HIS A 381 19.67 -3.74 21.65
CA HIS A 381 20.30 -3.90 22.96
C HIS A 381 19.83 -5.21 23.64
N GLY A 382 18.53 -5.51 23.59
CA GLY A 382 17.99 -6.78 24.08
C GLY A 382 18.59 -8.02 23.39
N ILE A 383 18.86 -7.95 22.08
CA ILE A 383 19.59 -9.02 21.35
C ILE A 383 21.01 -9.19 21.91
N ALA A 384 21.72 -8.09 22.19
CA ALA A 384 23.07 -8.15 22.75
C ALA A 384 23.10 -8.77 24.16
N GLU A 385 22.12 -8.43 25.00
CA GLU A 385 21.93 -9.06 26.31
C GLU A 385 21.63 -10.57 26.17
N ALA A 386 20.76 -10.95 25.24
CA ALA A 386 20.42 -12.34 25.00
C ALA A 386 21.63 -13.17 24.52
N LEU A 387 22.47 -12.61 23.65
CA LEU A 387 23.73 -13.24 23.24
C LEU A 387 24.73 -13.38 24.39
N THR A 388 24.85 -12.35 25.23
CA THR A 388 25.73 -12.40 26.40
C THR A 388 25.28 -13.50 27.36
N ASN A 389 23.98 -13.63 27.58
CA ASN A 389 23.41 -14.71 28.37
C ASN A 389 23.65 -16.08 27.72
N LEU A 390 23.52 -16.20 26.40
CA LEU A 390 23.81 -17.44 25.68
C LEU A 390 25.29 -17.85 25.83
N ALA A 391 26.22 -16.92 25.68
CA ALA A 391 27.65 -17.16 25.88
C ALA A 391 27.94 -17.68 27.29
N ASN A 392 27.33 -17.07 28.32
CA ASN A 392 27.45 -17.52 29.71
C ASN A 392 26.91 -18.95 29.90
N ILE A 393 25.80 -19.31 29.24
CA ILE A 393 25.24 -20.67 29.31
C ILE A 393 26.18 -21.68 28.62
N ILE A 394 26.74 -21.34 27.46
CA ILE A 394 27.71 -22.18 26.74
C ILE A 394 28.95 -22.41 27.61
N ASP A 395 29.52 -21.35 28.20
CA ASP A 395 30.71 -21.45 29.04
C ASP A 395 30.45 -22.23 30.34
N THR A 396 29.27 -22.05 30.91
CA THR A 396 28.82 -22.89 32.03
C THR A 396 28.80 -24.35 31.59
N LYS A 397 28.12 -24.69 30.48
CA LYS A 397 28.01 -26.08 30.00
C LYS A 397 29.37 -26.69 29.63
N ARG A 398 30.30 -25.92 29.04
CA ARG A 398 31.69 -26.35 28.80
C ARG A 398 32.39 -26.73 30.10
N THR A 399 32.18 -25.94 31.16
CA THR A 399 32.75 -26.25 32.48
C THR A 399 32.16 -27.55 33.03
N GLN A 400 30.84 -27.75 32.88
CA GLN A 400 30.18 -29.00 33.31
C GLN A 400 30.70 -30.24 32.55
N LEU A 401 30.92 -30.14 31.24
CA LEU A 401 31.50 -31.24 30.45
C LEU A 401 32.94 -31.54 30.83
N ARG A 402 33.74 -30.51 31.17
CA ARG A 402 35.11 -30.70 31.65
C ARG A 402 35.14 -31.45 32.98
N GLU A 403 34.19 -31.18 33.88
CA GLU A 403 34.03 -31.94 35.12
C GLU A 403 33.57 -33.38 34.82
N ALA A 404 32.62 -33.56 33.90
CA ALA A 404 32.16 -34.86 33.45
C ALA A 404 33.28 -35.70 32.81
N HIS A 405 34.24 -35.07 32.14
CA HIS A 405 35.42 -35.75 31.59
C HIS A 405 36.22 -36.49 32.68
N ASN A 406 36.38 -35.89 33.86
CA ASN A 406 37.08 -36.53 34.97
C ASN A 406 36.30 -37.73 35.51
N LEU A 407 34.97 -37.61 35.60
CA LEU A 407 34.08 -38.72 35.98
C LEU A 407 34.14 -39.87 34.95
N ALA A 408 34.14 -39.55 33.65
CA ALA A 408 34.25 -40.53 32.58
C ALA A 408 35.62 -41.24 32.56
N LEU A 409 36.70 -40.51 32.86
CA LEU A 409 38.04 -41.09 33.01
C LEU A 409 38.09 -42.08 34.17
N PHE A 410 37.52 -41.72 35.32
CA PHE A 410 37.38 -42.65 36.45
C PHE A 410 36.56 -43.88 36.06
N GLY A 411 35.38 -43.69 35.45
CA GLY A 411 34.52 -44.78 34.98
C GLY A 411 35.24 -45.73 34.02
N THR A 412 35.99 -45.19 33.06
CA THR A 412 36.79 -45.99 32.12
C THR A 412 37.85 -46.83 32.84
N LYS A 413 38.55 -46.27 33.84
CA LYS A 413 39.53 -47.03 34.63
C LYS A 413 38.90 -48.07 35.54
N ALA A 414 37.72 -47.77 36.10
CA ALA A 414 36.92 -48.74 36.83
C ALA A 414 36.50 -49.92 35.95
N ASP A 415 36.11 -49.67 34.71
CA ASP A 415 35.73 -50.71 33.75
C ASP A 415 36.93 -51.53 33.26
N GLU A 416 38.09 -50.87 33.03
CA GLU A 416 39.37 -51.56 32.76
C GLU A 416 39.74 -52.51 33.92
N MET A 417 39.58 -52.07 35.17
CA MET A 417 39.82 -52.90 36.34
C MET A 417 38.85 -54.09 36.40
N ASN A 418 37.56 -53.87 36.16
CA ASN A 418 36.57 -54.95 36.09
C ASN A 418 36.88 -55.97 35.00
N ALA A 419 37.36 -55.55 33.83
CA ALA A 419 37.77 -56.47 32.77
C ALA A 419 38.94 -57.36 33.19
N LEU A 420 39.94 -56.79 33.90
CA LEU A 420 41.05 -57.56 34.46
C LEU A 420 40.59 -58.53 35.56
N MET A 421 39.72 -58.08 36.47
CA MET A 421 39.15 -58.93 37.52
C MET A 421 38.32 -60.08 36.91
N SER A 422 37.52 -59.80 35.89
CA SER A 422 36.74 -60.81 35.17
C SER A 422 37.64 -61.84 34.48
N SER A 423 38.75 -61.39 33.89
CA SER A 423 39.74 -62.29 33.27
C SER A 423 40.39 -63.22 34.30
N LEU A 424 40.67 -62.72 35.50
CA LEU A 424 41.20 -63.55 36.58
C LEU A 424 40.12 -64.49 37.15
N LEU A 425 38.89 -64.02 37.29
CA LEU A 425 37.75 -64.84 37.74
C LEU A 425 37.50 -66.01 36.78
N GLU A 426 37.57 -65.80 35.47
CA GLU A 426 37.44 -66.87 34.48
C GLU A 426 38.48 -67.98 34.69
N VAL A 427 39.73 -67.61 34.98
CA VAL A 427 40.80 -68.58 35.30
C VAL A 427 40.51 -69.30 36.62
N VAL A 428 40.00 -68.58 37.62
CA VAL A 428 39.59 -69.14 38.92
C VAL A 428 38.43 -70.12 38.76
N ASP A 429 37.46 -69.84 37.90
CA ASP A 429 36.31 -70.71 37.62
C ASP A 429 36.73 -72.01 36.91
N ILE A 430 37.64 -71.91 35.92
CA ILE A 430 38.28 -73.06 35.27
C ILE A 430 39.06 -73.89 36.29
N ALA A 431 39.70 -73.25 37.26
CA ALA A 431 40.40 -73.90 38.37
C ALA A 431 39.44 -74.47 39.44
N THR A 432 38.15 -74.13 39.40
CA THR A 432 37.15 -74.52 40.41
C THR A 432 36.27 -75.68 39.96
N THR A 433 35.98 -75.77 38.66
CA THR A 433 35.03 -76.75 38.11
C THR A 433 35.62 -77.50 36.93
N THR A 434 35.28 -78.78 36.78
CA THR A 434 35.57 -79.52 35.56
C THR A 434 34.47 -79.27 34.53
N MET A 435 34.75 -79.42 33.23
CA MET A 435 33.76 -79.15 32.18
C MET A 435 32.50 -80.05 32.28
N ASP A 436 32.61 -81.20 32.94
CA ASP A 436 31.55 -82.16 33.20
C ASP A 436 30.88 -82.00 34.60
N GLY A 437 31.33 -81.02 35.41
CA GLY A 437 30.80 -80.76 36.75
C GLY A 437 31.27 -81.75 37.82
N SER A 438 32.19 -82.64 37.50
CA SER A 438 32.86 -83.55 38.43
C SER A 438 33.73 -82.79 39.46
N PRO A 439 33.95 -83.34 40.67
CA PRO A 439 34.83 -82.73 41.65
C PRO A 439 36.27 -82.67 41.13
N LEU A 440 37.01 -81.59 41.39
CA LEU A 440 38.43 -81.46 40.98
C LEU A 440 39.30 -82.67 41.36
N SER A 441 38.96 -83.39 42.44
CA SER A 441 39.66 -84.60 42.87
C SER A 441 39.57 -85.78 41.89
N SER A 442 38.69 -85.74 40.88
CA SER A 442 38.57 -86.77 39.84
C SER A 442 39.43 -86.51 38.61
N LEU A 443 40.05 -85.34 38.52
CA LEU A 443 40.99 -85.02 37.45
C LEU A 443 42.29 -85.81 37.60
N ASP A 444 42.94 -86.10 36.48
CA ASP A 444 44.27 -86.70 36.52
C ASP A 444 45.30 -85.71 37.10
N LYS A 445 46.44 -86.24 37.54
CA LYS A 445 47.48 -85.44 38.18
C LYS A 445 48.10 -84.41 37.22
N ILE A 446 48.15 -84.71 35.93
CA ILE A 446 48.74 -83.83 34.90
C ILE A 446 47.82 -82.63 34.66
N GLU A 447 46.51 -82.86 34.63
CA GLU A 447 45.48 -81.84 34.45
C GLU A 447 45.36 -80.95 35.70
N LEU A 448 45.43 -81.53 36.91
CA LEU A 448 45.53 -80.75 38.16
C LEU A 448 46.80 -79.89 38.19
N GLN A 449 47.94 -80.41 37.72
CA GLN A 449 49.18 -79.64 37.61
C GLN A 449 49.04 -78.51 36.59
N SER A 450 48.43 -78.79 35.43
CA SER A 450 48.19 -77.79 34.39
C SER A 450 47.33 -76.64 34.91
N ARG A 451 46.20 -76.93 35.54
CA ARG A 451 45.30 -75.90 36.11
C ARG A 451 45.96 -75.13 37.26
N SER A 452 46.76 -75.79 38.09
CA SER A 452 47.53 -75.14 39.15
C SER A 452 48.57 -74.18 38.56
N ILE A 453 49.32 -74.60 37.54
CA ILE A 453 50.33 -73.76 36.88
C ILE A 453 49.66 -72.58 36.16
N GLU A 454 48.54 -72.83 35.48
CA GLU A 454 47.79 -71.78 34.78
C GLU A 454 47.22 -70.74 35.75
N LEU A 455 46.57 -71.18 36.83
CA LEU A 455 46.06 -70.27 37.88
C LEU A 455 47.20 -69.49 38.52
N GLU A 456 48.32 -70.14 38.87
CA GLU A 456 49.48 -69.47 39.46
C GLU A 456 50.05 -68.41 38.51
N THR A 457 50.27 -68.77 37.25
CA THR A 457 50.84 -67.88 36.22
C THR A 457 49.92 -66.69 35.93
N LYS A 458 48.62 -66.93 35.77
CA LYS A 458 47.64 -65.87 35.48
C LYS A 458 47.38 -65.00 36.69
N TYR A 459 47.34 -65.56 37.90
CA TYR A 459 47.26 -64.78 39.13
C TYR A 459 48.46 -63.86 39.28
N ASP A 460 49.68 -64.38 39.10
CA ASP A 460 50.91 -63.59 39.22
C ASP A 460 51.00 -62.52 38.12
N TYR A 461 50.36 -62.74 36.97
CA TYR A 461 50.25 -61.76 35.89
C TYR A 461 49.19 -60.68 36.14
N TYR A 462 47.98 -61.05 36.56
CA TYR A 462 46.85 -60.13 36.70
C TYR A 462 46.84 -59.39 38.03
N CYS A 463 47.23 -60.03 39.14
CA CYS A 463 47.22 -59.43 40.48
C CYS A 463 47.97 -58.09 40.56
N PRO A 464 49.24 -57.97 40.13
CA PRO A 464 49.94 -56.68 40.18
C PRO A 464 49.29 -55.62 39.28
N LYS A 465 48.70 -56.02 38.14
CA LYS A 465 48.00 -55.10 37.23
C LYS A 465 46.69 -54.59 37.80
N ILE A 466 45.91 -55.46 38.43
CA ILE A 466 44.66 -55.08 39.11
C ILE A 466 44.99 -54.15 40.29
N HIS A 467 46.03 -54.46 41.07
CA HIS A 467 46.48 -53.59 42.16
C HIS A 467 46.89 -52.20 41.67
N GLN A 468 47.70 -52.14 40.60
CA GLN A 468 48.06 -50.88 39.96
C GLN A 468 46.83 -50.11 39.47
N LYS A 469 45.86 -50.79 38.85
CA LYS A 469 44.61 -50.16 38.38
C LYS A 469 43.73 -49.66 39.50
N PHE A 470 43.68 -50.38 40.62
CA PHE A 470 42.95 -49.96 41.80
C PHE A 470 43.56 -48.70 42.42
N ASP A 471 44.89 -48.61 42.48
CA ASP A 471 45.59 -47.40 42.94
C ASP A 471 45.41 -46.22 41.96
N GLU A 472 45.35 -46.48 40.66
CA GLU A 472 44.94 -45.48 39.65
C GLU A 472 43.51 -44.99 39.89
N CYS A 473 42.55 -45.89 40.12
CA CYS A 473 41.15 -45.55 40.40
C CYS A 473 41.01 -44.73 41.68
N LYS A 474 41.69 -45.10 42.77
CA LYS A 474 41.70 -44.33 44.02
C LYS A 474 42.21 -42.91 43.82
N ARG A 475 43.32 -42.76 43.08
CA ARG A 475 43.91 -41.46 42.80
C ARG A 475 42.97 -40.55 42.00
N LEU A 476 42.24 -41.13 41.05
CA LEU A 476 41.23 -40.42 40.25
C LEU A 476 39.96 -40.12 41.03
N ALA A 477 39.60 -40.95 42.00
CA ALA A 477 38.43 -40.78 42.85
C ALA A 477 38.62 -39.70 43.94
N GLU A 478 39.85 -39.50 44.46
CA GLU A 478 40.12 -38.52 45.52
C GLU A 478 39.61 -37.08 45.21
N PRO A 479 39.86 -36.49 44.02
CA PRO A 479 39.31 -35.18 43.69
C PRO A 479 37.79 -35.20 43.41
N LEU A 480 37.18 -36.37 43.30
CA LEU A 480 35.76 -36.57 42.94
C LEU A 480 34.94 -37.17 44.09
N LYS A 481 35.47 -37.18 45.31
CA LYS A 481 34.88 -37.84 46.48
C LYS A 481 33.51 -37.32 46.93
N GLU A 482 33.12 -36.14 46.44
CA GLU A 482 31.81 -35.56 46.73
C GLU A 482 30.71 -36.16 45.82
N ASP A 483 31.09 -36.92 44.78
CA ASP A 483 30.16 -37.62 43.91
C ASP A 483 29.88 -39.04 44.44
N TRP A 484 28.63 -39.26 44.85
CA TRP A 484 28.18 -40.53 45.42
C TRP A 484 28.37 -41.71 44.46
N ARG A 485 28.33 -41.50 43.13
CA ARG A 485 28.51 -42.57 42.13
C ARG A 485 29.96 -43.04 42.11
N VAL A 486 30.90 -42.13 42.31
CA VAL A 486 32.34 -42.45 42.39
C VAL A 486 32.62 -43.23 43.66
N GLU A 487 32.07 -42.80 44.80
CA GLU A 487 32.21 -43.49 46.08
C GLU A 487 31.64 -44.92 46.02
N ASP A 488 30.40 -45.07 45.53
CA ASP A 488 29.74 -46.36 45.38
C ASP A 488 30.52 -47.29 44.44
N ARG A 489 30.91 -46.80 43.26
CA ARG A 489 31.66 -47.60 42.28
C ARG A 489 33.03 -48.03 42.83
N LEU A 490 33.73 -47.16 43.55
CA LEU A 490 35.01 -47.50 44.17
C LEU A 490 34.83 -48.53 45.30
N GLY A 491 33.74 -48.42 46.07
CA GLY A 491 33.35 -49.39 47.10
C GLY A 491 33.14 -50.79 46.52
N ILE A 492 32.35 -50.89 45.45
CA ILE A 492 32.09 -52.15 44.73
C ILE A 492 33.39 -52.77 44.21
N LEU A 493 34.25 -51.98 43.55
CA LEU A 493 35.54 -52.47 43.04
C LEU A 493 36.43 -53.04 44.14
N LYS A 494 36.45 -52.40 45.32
CA LYS A 494 37.23 -52.85 46.46
C LYS A 494 36.73 -54.18 47.01
N GLU A 495 35.41 -54.31 47.14
CA GLU A 495 34.77 -55.55 47.62
C GLU A 495 35.01 -56.70 46.65
N GLN A 496 34.71 -56.50 45.36
CA GLN A 496 34.93 -57.50 44.30
C GLN A 496 36.40 -57.94 44.22
N TRP A 497 37.34 -57.00 44.35
CA TRP A 497 38.75 -57.33 44.33
C TRP A 497 39.18 -58.16 45.56
N SER A 498 38.70 -57.80 46.75
CA SER A 498 39.00 -58.54 47.98
C SER A 498 38.45 -59.97 47.91
N GLU A 499 37.20 -60.13 47.48
CA GLU A 499 36.57 -61.44 47.31
C GLU A 499 37.33 -62.29 46.28
N LEU A 500 37.72 -61.71 45.15
CA LEU A 500 38.45 -62.43 44.11
C LEU A 500 39.82 -62.92 44.59
N ILE A 501 40.55 -62.12 45.38
CA ILE A 501 41.81 -62.54 46.01
C ILE A 501 41.57 -63.73 46.94
N ASP A 502 40.55 -63.65 47.79
CA ASP A 502 40.24 -64.71 48.76
C ASP A 502 39.86 -66.02 48.05
N VAL A 503 39.02 -65.94 47.02
CA VAL A 503 38.64 -67.12 46.22
C VAL A 503 39.86 -67.67 45.47
N ALA A 504 40.65 -66.83 44.81
CA ALA A 504 41.82 -67.27 44.06
C ALA A 504 42.87 -67.97 44.95
N ASN A 505 43.16 -67.41 46.13
CA ASN A 505 44.08 -68.01 47.10
C ASN A 505 43.53 -69.32 47.68
N ALA A 506 42.24 -69.36 48.04
CA ALA A 506 41.60 -70.59 48.49
C ALA A 506 41.70 -71.71 47.44
N LYS A 507 41.56 -71.36 46.15
CA LYS A 507 41.69 -72.30 45.04
C LYS A 507 43.12 -72.73 44.76
N LYS A 508 44.10 -71.82 44.85
CA LYS A 508 45.53 -72.18 44.81
C LYS A 508 45.86 -73.22 45.89
N GLU A 509 45.39 -73.02 47.13
CA GLU A 509 45.63 -73.95 48.23
C GLU A 509 44.85 -75.27 48.10
N GLU A 510 43.64 -75.25 47.54
CA GLU A 510 42.89 -76.47 47.20
C GLU A 510 43.62 -77.32 46.14
N LEU A 511 44.10 -76.71 45.06
CA LEU A 511 44.86 -77.42 44.02
C LEU A 511 46.20 -77.95 44.54
N LYS A 512 46.95 -77.17 45.34
CA LYS A 512 48.19 -77.64 46.00
C LYS A 512 47.94 -78.84 46.92
N ARG A 513 46.82 -78.83 47.67
CA ARG A 513 46.40 -79.93 48.55
C ARG A 513 46.04 -81.19 47.77
N LEU A 514 45.31 -81.06 46.66
CA LEU A 514 44.97 -82.18 45.78
C LEU A 514 46.23 -82.78 45.10
N LEU A 515 47.17 -81.93 44.66
CA LEU A 515 48.43 -82.35 44.04
C LEU A 515 49.41 -83.04 45.00
N SER A 516 49.38 -82.66 46.29
CA SER A 516 50.16 -83.30 47.35
C SER A 516 49.52 -84.58 47.90
N GLY A 517 48.37 -85.00 47.36
CA GLY A 517 47.68 -86.24 47.75
C GLY A 517 46.99 -86.18 49.13
N GLN A 518 46.78 -84.98 49.68
CA GLN A 518 46.08 -84.80 50.94
C GLN A 518 44.56 -84.85 50.72
N VAL A 519 43.94 -86.00 51.03
CA VAL A 519 42.48 -86.15 51.07
C VAL A 519 41.92 -85.24 52.18
N PRO A 520 40.76 -84.56 51.99
CA PRO A 520 40.19 -83.73 53.04
C PRO A 520 39.91 -84.55 54.30
N LYS A 521 40.28 -84.04 55.48
CA LYS A 521 39.63 -84.45 56.73
C LYS A 521 38.18 -84.01 56.67
N THR A 522 37.31 -84.89 56.18
CA THR A 522 35.86 -84.80 56.37
C THR A 522 35.59 -84.82 57.87
N ARG A 523 35.08 -83.72 58.41
CA ARG A 523 34.33 -83.75 59.65
C ARG A 523 32.89 -84.12 59.28
N HIS A 524 32.61 -85.42 59.19
CA HIS A 524 31.26 -85.92 58.99
C HIS A 524 30.59 -86.30 60.32
N SER A 525 29.31 -85.95 60.39
CA SER A 525 28.19 -86.64 61.06
C SER A 525 27.64 -86.05 62.35
N ARG A 526 26.42 -85.51 62.23
CA ARG A 526 25.21 -86.28 62.59
C ARG A 526 23.94 -85.72 61.94
N SER A 527 23.27 -86.57 61.16
CA SER A 527 21.84 -86.50 60.88
C SER A 527 21.09 -87.38 61.90
N ASN A 528 19.96 -86.92 62.44
CA ASN A 528 18.67 -87.63 62.30
C ASN A 528 17.47 -86.90 62.93
N SER A 529 16.34 -86.99 62.20
CA SER A 529 14.91 -87.03 62.62
C SER A 529 14.35 -85.83 63.41
N GLN A 530 13.52 -85.00 62.78
CA GLN A 530 12.04 -85.12 62.70
C GLN A 530 11.28 -84.89 64.02
N LEU A 531 10.58 -83.76 64.11
CA LEU A 531 9.26 -83.65 64.74
C LEU A 531 8.41 -82.65 63.94
N ILE A 532 7.37 -83.18 63.32
CA ILE A 532 6.23 -82.49 62.70
C ILE A 532 5.16 -82.33 63.78
N SER A 533 4.68 -81.10 63.99
CA SER A 533 3.33 -80.74 64.50
C SER A 533 3.30 -79.20 64.55
N GLY A 534 2.41 -78.42 63.93
CA GLY A 534 1.05 -78.70 63.49
C GLY A 534 0.04 -77.91 64.34
N LYS A 535 -0.25 -76.65 63.98
CA LYS A 535 -1.55 -75.93 64.03
C LYS A 535 -1.33 -74.42 63.84
N ARG A 536 -1.75 -73.84 62.71
CA ARG A 536 -3.07 -73.22 62.43
C ARG A 536 -3.38 -71.98 63.29
N SER A 537 -3.26 -70.80 62.67
CA SER A 537 -4.37 -69.88 62.32
C SER A 537 -3.83 -68.85 61.30
N SER A 538 -4.24 -68.87 60.02
CA SER A 538 -5.24 -67.94 59.41
C SER A 538 -5.21 -66.51 59.99
N ARG A 539 -4.88 -65.45 59.26
CA ARG A 539 -5.36 -64.95 57.93
C ARG A 539 -4.19 -64.57 57.00
N ASN A 540 -4.15 -65.01 55.73
CA ASN A 540 -4.67 -64.31 54.53
C ASN A 540 -4.14 -62.87 54.39
N VAL A 541 -3.45 -62.46 53.30
CA VAL A 541 -3.86 -62.59 51.89
C VAL A 541 -2.67 -62.59 50.91
N LEU A 542 -2.72 -63.60 50.02
CA LEU A 542 -2.28 -63.74 48.62
C LEU A 542 -0.96 -63.12 48.11
N ALA A 543 -0.02 -64.00 47.77
CA ALA A 543 0.38 -64.22 46.38
C ALA A 543 0.94 -65.64 46.22
N SER A 544 0.40 -66.39 45.26
CA SER A 544 0.46 -67.84 45.11
C SER A 544 1.71 -68.34 44.38
N LYS A 545 2.29 -69.41 44.95
CA LYS A 545 3.02 -70.47 44.24
C LYS A 545 2.10 -71.23 43.29
N THR A 546 2.67 -71.73 42.19
CA THR A 546 2.79 -73.17 41.82
C THR A 546 3.64 -73.21 40.54
N SER A 547 4.82 -73.83 40.46
CA SER A 547 5.22 -75.23 40.69
C SER A 547 5.52 -75.90 39.34
N SER A 548 6.74 -76.45 39.24
CA SER A 548 7.17 -77.67 38.48
C SER A 548 6.95 -77.69 36.96
N SER A 549 7.90 -78.08 36.09
CA SER A 549 9.11 -78.90 36.27
C SER A 549 9.88 -79.03 34.94
N SER A 550 11.21 -79.23 35.03
CA SER A 550 12.00 -80.19 34.22
C SER A 550 12.41 -79.84 32.77
N LEU A 551 13.66 -79.36 32.54
CA LEU A 551 14.82 -80.11 31.96
C LEU A 551 15.98 -79.19 31.49
N ARG A 552 17.17 -79.51 32.01
CA ARG A 552 18.57 -79.45 31.50
C ARG A 552 18.93 -78.68 30.19
N LEU A 553 19.93 -77.78 30.32
CA LEU A 553 21.17 -77.45 29.51
C LEU A 553 21.19 -77.70 27.97
N PRO A 554 21.93 -76.90 27.14
CA PRO A 554 23.33 -76.46 27.39
C PRO A 554 23.81 -75.09 26.78
N SER A 555 25.04 -74.71 27.20
CA SER A 555 26.17 -74.07 26.46
C SER A 555 26.03 -72.77 25.62
N LEU A 556 26.91 -71.80 25.97
CA LEU A 556 27.66 -70.80 25.14
C LEU A 556 27.89 -71.20 23.66
N PRO A 557 28.11 -70.26 22.68
CA PRO A 557 29.27 -69.34 22.72
C PRO A 557 29.20 -67.99 21.96
N PHE A 558 30.27 -67.21 22.16
CA PHE A 558 30.78 -66.09 21.34
C PHE A 558 30.80 -66.37 19.83
N TYR A 559 30.67 -65.32 18.99
CA TYR A 559 31.64 -65.02 17.91
C TYR A 559 31.52 -63.59 17.35
N VAL A 560 32.67 -63.10 16.90
CA VAL A 560 33.03 -61.80 16.31
C VAL A 560 32.88 -61.85 14.77
N TYR A 561 32.55 -60.72 14.09
CA TYR A 561 33.24 -60.08 12.93
C TYR A 561 32.33 -59.19 12.05
N LYS A 562 32.61 -57.87 12.06
CA LYS A 562 33.08 -57.02 10.93
C LYS A 562 32.18 -56.65 9.72
N LEU A 563 31.91 -55.33 9.62
CA LEU A 563 31.84 -54.38 8.48
C LEU A 563 31.20 -54.78 7.14
N ALA A 564 30.20 -54.00 6.70
CA ALA A 564 30.30 -52.95 5.66
C ALA A 564 28.97 -52.74 4.90
N GLY A 565 28.66 -51.50 4.52
CA GLY A 565 27.91 -51.23 3.28
C GLY A 565 26.56 -50.51 3.40
N GLU A 566 26.65 -49.18 3.47
CA GLU A 566 25.99 -48.20 2.57
C GLU A 566 24.46 -48.09 2.34
N ALA A 567 24.11 -46.82 2.11
CA ALA A 567 22.96 -46.23 1.39
C ALA A 567 21.66 -46.04 2.21
N LEU A 568 21.41 -44.80 2.67
CA LEU A 568 20.75 -43.69 1.95
C LEU A 568 19.29 -44.00 1.58
N PHE A 569 18.33 -43.33 2.21
CA PHE A 569 17.61 -42.19 1.60
C PHE A 569 16.56 -41.56 2.54
N HIS A 570 16.38 -40.26 2.33
CA HIS A 570 15.39 -39.34 2.88
C HIS A 570 13.93 -39.85 2.87
N GLN A 571 13.02 -39.30 3.71
CA GLN A 571 12.21 -38.10 3.39
C GLN A 571 11.07 -37.86 4.42
N VAL A 572 11.13 -36.70 5.10
CA VAL A 572 10.09 -35.64 5.23
C VAL A 572 8.64 -36.02 5.56
N TYR A 573 8.07 -35.40 6.60
CA TYR A 573 6.84 -34.55 6.62
C TYR A 573 6.56 -34.16 8.10
N LEU A 574 6.77 -32.89 8.52
CA LEU A 574 5.79 -31.78 8.55
C LEU A 574 4.45 -32.13 9.22
N HIS A 575 4.19 -31.60 10.43
CA HIS A 575 2.98 -30.80 10.68
C HIS A 575 3.01 -29.99 12.00
N HIS A 576 2.53 -28.75 11.86
CA HIS A 576 2.18 -27.73 12.86
C HIS A 576 1.01 -28.12 13.78
N GLU A 577 0.99 -27.58 15.01
CA GLU A 577 -0.07 -26.73 15.63
C GLU A 577 0.30 -26.42 17.10
N ILE A 578 0.58 -25.17 17.50
CA ILE A 578 -0.29 -24.06 17.96
C ILE A 578 -0.94 -24.28 19.36
N LEU A 579 -0.66 -23.35 20.29
CA LEU A 579 -1.55 -22.76 21.33
C LEU A 579 -0.75 -21.63 22.03
N TYR A 580 -0.98 -20.33 21.75
CA TYR A 580 -1.93 -19.37 22.38
C TYR A 580 -1.76 -19.11 23.88
N THR A 581 -1.44 -17.83 24.20
CA THR A 581 -1.82 -16.95 25.36
C THR A 581 -0.77 -15.82 25.44
N ASP A 582 -0.97 -14.55 25.80
CA ASP A 582 -2.09 -13.63 26.03
C ASP A 582 -1.42 -12.23 26.15
N LEU A 583 -2.05 -11.18 25.63
CA LEU A 583 -1.62 -9.76 25.72
C LEU A 583 -2.66 -8.96 26.54
N PRO A 584 -2.27 -8.02 27.41
CA PRO A 584 -3.22 -7.10 28.03
C PRO A 584 -3.38 -5.80 27.21
N LEU A 585 -4.64 -5.49 26.93
CA LEU A 585 -5.15 -4.23 26.37
C LEU A 585 -5.10 -3.11 27.41
N HIS A 586 -4.60 -1.93 27.03
CA HIS A 586 -4.88 -0.67 27.72
C HIS A 586 -5.61 0.29 26.76
N VAL A 587 -6.85 0.59 27.10
CA VAL A 587 -7.76 1.52 26.42
C VAL A 587 -7.70 2.87 27.14
N THR A 588 -7.57 3.97 26.39
CA THR A 588 -7.86 5.33 26.86
C THR A 588 -9.02 5.93 26.07
N HIS A 589 -10.09 6.29 26.79
CA HIS A 589 -11.27 7.01 26.30
C HIS A 589 -10.99 8.51 26.11
N PRO A 590 -11.71 9.20 25.22
CA PRO A 590 -12.05 10.61 25.39
C PRO A 590 -13.55 10.83 25.63
N ARG A 591 -13.84 11.72 26.58
CA ARG A 591 -15.17 12.21 26.96
C ARG A 591 -15.70 13.23 25.96
N LEU A 592 -16.97 13.05 25.63
CA LEU A 592 -17.89 14.04 25.06
C LEU A 592 -18.07 15.25 26.00
N LEU A 593 -18.11 16.46 25.44
CA LEU A 593 -18.83 17.61 25.99
C LEU A 593 -19.47 18.41 24.85
N ARG A 594 -20.81 18.46 24.87
CA ARG A 594 -21.65 19.47 24.21
C ARG A 594 -21.76 20.67 25.16
N VAL A 595 -21.51 21.88 24.65
CA VAL A 595 -22.41 23.05 24.66
C VAL A 595 -22.16 23.79 23.35
#